data_AF-W7MJV9-F1
#
_entry.id   AF-W7MJV9-F1
#
_cell.length_a   1.000
_cell.length_b   1.000
_cell.length_c   1.000
_cell.angle_alpha   90.00
_cell.angle_beta   90.00
_cell.angle_gamma   90.00
#
_symmetry.space_group_name_H-M   'P 1'
#
loop_
_entity.id
_entity.type
_entity.pdbx_description
1 polymer ?
#
loop_
_entity_poly.entity_id
_entity_poly.type
_entity_poly.pdbx_seq_one_letter_code
_entity_poly.pdbx_strand_id
1 'polypeptide(L)'
;MSRPLRAEEARYVVQDGAIFVYDVDSSGIHEWRDHRQWHDEFVLGDFRVSCEADLDSAHLTGRLIRQSITLYWNGLEHHVISYFQMDTLRRVLSRGIAPPQSLDQLRIRDGLVEMQLHLRYSVVYSPWYGWILATES
;
A
#
# COMPACT_ATOMS: atom_id res chain seq x y z
N MET A 1 8.11 -4.35 -11.09
CA MET A 1 9.13 -5.28 -10.55
C MET A 1 9.02 -6.58 -11.33
N SER A 2 10.16 -7.15 -11.75
CA SER A 2 10.21 -8.34 -12.63
C SER A 2 10.87 -9.57 -11.98
N ARG A 3 11.29 -9.46 -10.71
CA ARG A 3 11.87 -10.55 -9.93
C ARG A 3 11.74 -10.28 -8.43
N PRO A 4 11.86 -11.31 -7.57
CA PRO A 4 11.90 -11.13 -6.12
C PRO A 4 12.98 -10.14 -5.67
N LEU A 5 12.64 -9.38 -4.63
CA LEU A 5 13.54 -8.40 -4.00
C LEU A 5 14.57 -9.11 -3.11
N ARG A 6 15.85 -8.83 -3.35
CA ARG A 6 16.95 -9.41 -2.56
C ARG A 6 17.12 -8.63 -1.26
N ALA A 7 17.57 -9.31 -0.21
CA ALA A 7 17.74 -8.70 1.12
C ALA A 7 18.71 -7.51 1.13
N GLU A 8 19.79 -7.58 0.36
CA GLU A 8 20.76 -6.48 0.23
C GLU A 8 20.13 -5.24 -0.42
N GLU A 9 19.35 -5.44 -1.48
CA GLU A 9 18.67 -4.36 -2.21
C GLU A 9 17.56 -3.73 -1.36
N ALA A 10 16.81 -4.56 -0.63
CA ALA A 10 15.66 -4.15 0.18
C ALA A 10 16.01 -3.06 1.20
N ARG A 11 17.22 -3.12 1.79
CA ARG A 11 17.71 -2.12 2.75
C ARG A 11 17.74 -0.70 2.19
N TYR A 12 17.94 -0.57 0.89
CA TYR A 12 18.09 0.73 0.23
C TYR A 12 16.83 1.17 -0.50
N VAL A 13 16.00 0.25 -0.98
CA VAL A 13 14.81 0.60 -1.79
C VAL A 13 13.52 0.63 -1.00
N VAL A 14 13.43 -0.07 0.13
CA VAL A 14 12.24 -0.07 0.99
C VAL A 14 12.34 1.10 1.96
N GLN A 15 11.78 2.24 1.58
CA GLN A 15 11.86 3.52 2.31
C GLN A 15 10.51 4.27 2.26
N ASP A 16 10.39 5.34 3.05
CA ASP A 16 9.24 6.24 2.99
C ASP A 16 9.01 6.77 1.56
N GLY A 17 7.79 6.63 1.05
CA GLY A 17 7.39 7.00 -0.31
C GLY A 17 7.67 5.94 -1.39
N ALA A 18 8.29 4.80 -1.06
CA ALA A 18 8.55 3.75 -2.03
C ALA A 18 7.25 3.05 -2.47
N ILE A 19 7.10 2.82 -3.77
CA ILE A 19 5.98 2.08 -4.37
C ILE A 19 6.51 1.02 -5.32
N PHE A 20 6.06 -0.21 -5.15
CA PHE A 20 6.38 -1.36 -5.99
C PHE A 20 5.11 -1.88 -6.64
N VAL A 21 5.17 -2.08 -7.96
CA VAL A 21 4.10 -2.68 -8.75
C VAL A 21 4.66 -3.89 -9.46
N TYR A 22 3.99 -5.04 -9.39
CA TYR A 22 4.35 -6.23 -10.15
C TYR A 22 3.14 -7.02 -10.60
N ASP A 23 3.31 -7.69 -11.73
CA ASP A 23 2.44 -8.78 -12.18
C ASP A 23 2.93 -10.08 -11.54
N VAL A 24 2.02 -10.84 -10.93
CA VAL A 24 2.37 -12.03 -10.12
C VAL A 24 3.04 -13.11 -10.98
N ASP A 25 2.46 -13.39 -12.15
CA ASP A 25 2.88 -14.51 -13.00
C ASP A 25 4.25 -14.27 -13.64
N SER A 26 4.46 -13.11 -14.26
CA SER A 26 5.69 -12.79 -14.98
C SER A 26 6.87 -12.45 -14.06
N SER A 27 6.60 -11.98 -12.84
CA SER A 27 7.66 -11.64 -11.88
C SER A 27 8.11 -12.83 -11.02
N GLY A 28 7.28 -13.88 -10.91
CA GLY A 28 7.49 -14.98 -9.98
C GLY A 28 7.38 -14.57 -8.51
N ILE A 29 6.74 -13.43 -8.21
CA ILE A 29 6.50 -12.94 -6.86
C ILE A 29 5.06 -13.28 -6.47
N HIS A 30 4.87 -14.39 -5.76
CA HIS A 30 3.57 -14.77 -5.19
C HIS A 30 3.34 -14.16 -3.80
N GLU A 31 4.42 -13.80 -3.12
CA GLU A 31 4.40 -13.17 -1.80
C GLU A 31 5.47 -12.08 -1.78
N TRP A 32 5.07 -10.89 -1.37
CA TRP A 32 5.99 -9.78 -1.23
C TRP A 32 6.88 -9.96 0.01
N ARG A 33 8.20 -10.02 -0.20
CA ARG A 33 9.21 -10.16 0.87
C ARG A 33 10.22 -9.01 0.80
N ASP A 34 10.18 -8.15 1.82
CA ASP A 34 11.07 -6.99 1.99
C ASP A 34 12.14 -7.17 3.06
N HIS A 35 12.17 -8.33 3.72
CA HIS A 35 13.15 -8.68 4.76
C HIS A 35 13.12 -7.76 5.99
N ARG A 36 11.98 -7.08 6.24
CA ARG A 36 11.71 -6.33 7.48
C ARG A 36 10.76 -7.11 8.39
N GLN A 37 10.76 -6.75 9.68
CA GLN A 37 9.79 -7.27 10.63
C GLN A 37 8.54 -6.38 10.66
N TRP A 38 7.37 -7.01 10.56
CA TRP A 38 6.08 -6.34 10.52
C TRP A 38 5.19 -6.86 11.64
N HIS A 39 4.46 -5.97 12.30
CA HIS A 39 3.41 -6.29 13.26
C HIS A 39 2.07 -5.76 12.76
N ASP A 40 1.01 -6.40 13.29
CA ASP A 40 -0.39 -6.05 13.13
C ASP A 40 -0.83 -5.87 11.67
N GLU A 41 -1.44 -6.92 11.07
CA GLU A 41 -2.09 -6.79 9.77
C GLU A 41 -3.54 -6.31 9.95
N PHE A 42 -3.82 -5.12 9.45
CA PHE A 42 -5.16 -4.54 9.39
C PHE A 42 -5.69 -4.59 7.97
N VAL A 43 -6.98 -4.83 7.83
CA VAL A 43 -7.70 -4.68 6.56
C VAL A 43 -8.46 -3.36 6.60
N LEU A 44 -8.16 -2.46 5.66
CA LEU A 44 -8.79 -1.15 5.49
C LEU A 44 -9.37 -1.04 4.09
N GLY A 45 -10.63 -1.44 3.93
CA GLY A 45 -11.19 -1.71 2.61
C GLY A 45 -10.42 -2.85 1.95
N ASP A 46 -10.01 -2.66 0.70
CA ASP A 46 -9.21 -3.64 -0.04
C ASP A 46 -7.71 -3.54 0.23
N PHE A 47 -7.31 -2.67 1.14
CA PHE A 47 -5.91 -2.52 1.52
C PHE A 47 -5.57 -3.40 2.71
N ARG A 48 -4.47 -4.13 2.62
CA ARG A 48 -3.80 -4.72 3.79
C ARG A 48 -2.72 -3.78 4.26
N VAL A 49 -2.74 -3.44 5.54
CA VAL A 49 -1.82 -2.49 6.16
C VAL A 49 -1.09 -3.16 7.32
N SER A 50 0.23 -2.98 7.38
CA SER A 50 1.07 -3.46 8.48
C SER A 50 2.01 -2.35 8.93
N CYS A 51 2.41 -2.37 10.20
CA CYS A 51 3.39 -1.42 10.73
C CYS A 51 4.72 -2.13 11.05
N GLU A 52 5.83 -1.49 10.73
CA GLU A 52 7.17 -2.02 11.00
C GLU A 52 7.33 -2.25 12.49
N ALA A 53 7.75 -3.44 12.90
CA ALA A 53 7.92 -3.80 14.29
C ALA A 53 9.02 -2.95 14.95
N ASP A 54 8.66 -2.18 15.97
CA ASP A 54 9.61 -1.66 16.96
C ASP A 54 9.08 -2.08 18.34
N LEU A 55 9.83 -2.95 19.01
CA LEU A 55 9.45 -3.54 20.30
C LEU A 55 9.47 -2.50 21.43
N ASP A 56 10.17 -1.37 21.25
CA ASP A 56 10.48 -0.42 22.32
C ASP A 56 9.64 0.86 22.28
N SER A 57 8.80 1.09 21.26
CA SER A 57 8.04 2.33 21.14
C SER A 57 6.56 2.12 20.80
N ALA A 58 5.69 2.55 21.71
CA ALA A 58 4.24 2.64 21.52
C ALA A 58 3.83 3.72 20.48
N HIS A 59 4.80 4.45 19.92
CA HIS A 59 4.56 5.52 18.94
C HIS A 59 4.87 5.07 17.52
N LEU A 60 3.96 5.37 16.58
CA LEU A 60 4.13 5.11 15.15
C LEU A 60 5.06 6.13 14.46
N THR A 61 5.48 7.18 15.16
CA THR A 61 6.39 8.21 14.65
C THR A 61 7.71 7.58 14.23
N GLY A 62 8.13 7.83 12.99
CA GLY A 62 9.34 7.25 12.40
C GLY A 62 9.26 5.79 11.94
N ARG A 63 8.21 5.04 12.31
CA ARG A 63 8.01 3.64 11.86
C ARG A 63 7.47 3.60 10.44
N LEU A 64 7.94 2.64 9.65
CA LEU A 64 7.44 2.43 8.30
C LEU A 64 6.06 1.74 8.37
N ILE A 65 5.13 2.20 7.56
CA ILE A 65 3.83 1.55 7.32
C ILE A 65 3.91 0.94 5.92
N ARG A 66 3.53 -0.32 5.80
CA ARG A 66 3.35 -1.02 4.53
C ARG A 66 1.87 -1.10 4.23
N GLN A 67 1.49 -0.70 3.03
CA GLN A 67 0.13 -0.86 2.51
C GLN A 67 0.20 -1.66 1.21
N SER A 68 -0.75 -2.55 1.00
CA SER A 68 -0.83 -3.36 -0.22
C SER A 68 -2.25 -3.49 -0.72
N ILE A 69 -2.41 -3.58 -2.04
CA ILE A 69 -3.67 -3.87 -2.72
C ILE A 69 -3.41 -4.78 -3.94
N THR A 70 -4.37 -5.62 -4.24
CA THR A 70 -4.39 -6.47 -5.44
C THR A 70 -5.33 -5.85 -6.48
N LEU A 71 -4.84 -5.74 -7.71
CA LEU A 71 -5.55 -5.21 -8.86
C LEU A 71 -5.61 -6.27 -9.97
N TYR A 72 -6.71 -6.33 -10.69
CA TYR A 72 -6.85 -7.20 -11.86
C TYR A 72 -6.87 -6.38 -13.14
N TRP A 73 -6.09 -6.79 -14.13
CA TRP A 73 -6.10 -6.16 -15.45
C TRP A 73 -5.80 -7.18 -16.53
N ASN A 74 -6.63 -7.25 -17.58
CA ASN A 74 -6.51 -8.24 -18.65
C ASN A 74 -6.42 -9.69 -18.15
N GLY A 75 -7.11 -10.01 -17.04
CA GLY A 75 -7.08 -11.34 -16.42
C GLY A 75 -5.80 -11.63 -15.63
N LEU A 76 -4.88 -10.67 -15.52
CA LEU A 76 -3.64 -10.78 -14.76
C LEU A 76 -3.76 -10.11 -13.40
N GLU A 77 -3.18 -10.76 -12.39
CA GLU A 77 -3.11 -10.27 -11.03
C GLU A 77 -1.87 -9.39 -10.84
N HIS A 78 -2.11 -8.14 -10.46
CA HIS A 78 -1.07 -7.16 -10.17
C HIS A 78 -1.12 -6.79 -8.69
N HIS A 79 0.02 -6.77 -8.04
CA HIS A 79 0.15 -6.30 -6.66
C HIS A 79 0.81 -4.94 -6.64
N VAL A 80 0.25 -4.03 -5.83
CA VAL A 80 0.83 -2.72 -5.53
C VAL A 80 1.18 -2.70 -4.05
N ILE A 81 2.44 -2.45 -3.74
CA ILE A 81 2.98 -2.32 -2.38
C ILE A 81 3.49 -0.89 -2.21
N SER A 82 3.01 -0.18 -1.21
CA SER A 82 3.47 1.16 -0.86
C SER A 82 4.01 1.19 0.57
N TYR A 83 4.96 2.10 0.77
CA TYR A 83 5.59 2.34 2.06
C TYR A 83 5.52 3.81 2.43
N PHE A 84 5.11 4.11 3.66
CA PHE A 84 5.07 5.49 4.13
C PHE A 84 5.23 5.59 5.65
N GLN A 85 5.70 6.72 6.14
CA GLN A 85 5.69 7.05 7.57
C GLN A 85 4.46 7.88 7.92
N MET A 86 3.96 7.73 9.16
CA MET A 86 2.78 8.46 9.64
C MET A 86 2.97 9.98 9.59
N ASP A 87 4.18 10.47 9.86
CA ASP A 87 4.48 11.90 9.81
C ASP A 87 4.45 12.46 8.38
N THR A 88 4.85 11.66 7.40
CA THR A 88 4.70 12.01 5.97
C THR A 88 3.23 12.06 5.58
N LEU A 89 2.43 11.07 5.99
CA LEU A 89 0.99 11.08 5.73
C LEU A 89 0.30 12.32 6.35
N ARG A 90 0.60 12.65 7.62
CA ARG A 90 0.05 13.84 8.31
C ARG A 90 0.42 15.15 7.60
N ARG A 91 1.66 15.26 7.12
CA ARG A 91 2.12 16.43 6.32
C ARG A 91 1.39 16.55 4.99
N VAL A 92 1.13 15.44 4.31
CA VAL A 92 0.39 15.44 3.04
C VAL A 92 -1.08 15.79 3.30
N LEU A 93 -1.73 15.16 4.28
CA LEU A 93 -3.14 15.43 4.62
C LEU A 93 -3.38 16.88 5.02
N SER A 94 -2.45 17.49 5.78
CA SER A 94 -2.56 18.91 6.18
C SER A 94 -2.35 19.89 5.03
N ARG A 95 -1.66 19.49 3.96
CA ARG A 95 -1.40 20.33 2.77
C ARG A 95 -2.39 20.09 1.63
N GLY A 96 -3.24 19.08 1.75
CA GLY A 96 -4.10 18.58 0.68
C GLY A 96 -3.38 17.55 -0.18
N ILE A 97 -4.09 16.48 -0.55
CA ILE A 97 -3.60 15.45 -1.47
C ILE A 97 -3.83 15.97 -2.90
N ALA A 98 -2.75 16.30 -3.60
CA ALA A 98 -2.78 16.47 -5.05
C ALA A 98 -1.83 15.44 -5.68
N PRO A 99 -2.25 14.73 -6.73
CA PRO A 99 -1.33 13.90 -7.49
C PRO A 99 -0.19 14.78 -8.04
N PRO A 100 1.05 14.28 -8.09
CA PRO A 100 2.14 15.03 -8.69
C PRO A 100 1.84 15.28 -10.17
N GLN A 101 2.25 16.45 -10.67
CA GLN A 101 2.01 16.88 -12.06
C GLN A 101 2.50 15.86 -13.10
N SER A 102 3.49 15.04 -12.74
CA SER A 102 3.97 13.93 -13.57
C SER A 102 2.88 12.90 -13.92
N LEU A 103 1.79 12.83 -13.16
CA LEU A 103 0.66 11.94 -13.39
C LEU A 103 -0.51 12.63 -14.10
N ASP A 104 -0.46 13.95 -14.35
CA ASP A 104 -1.57 14.70 -14.96
C ASP A 104 -1.95 14.16 -16.35
N GLN A 105 -0.98 13.58 -17.05
CA GLN A 105 -1.17 13.01 -18.39
C GLN A 105 -1.66 11.56 -18.35
N LEU A 106 -1.65 10.90 -17.19
CA LEU A 106 -2.11 9.53 -17.06
C LEU A 106 -3.63 9.50 -17.01
N ARG A 107 -4.21 8.85 -18.03
CA ARG A 107 -5.64 8.53 -18.05
C ARG A 107 -5.83 7.10 -17.56
N ILE A 108 -6.55 6.95 -16.46
CA ILE A 108 -7.00 5.64 -16.00
C ILE A 108 -7.95 5.08 -17.06
N ARG A 109 -7.72 3.84 -17.49
CA ARG A 109 -8.55 3.20 -18.51
C ARG A 109 -9.85 2.73 -17.87
N ASP A 110 -10.97 2.91 -18.56
CA ASP A 110 -12.29 2.51 -18.04
C ASP A 110 -12.34 1.01 -17.70
N GLY A 111 -11.76 0.14 -18.53
CA GLY A 111 -11.69 -1.29 -18.22
C GLY A 111 -10.90 -1.61 -16.94
N LEU A 112 -9.93 -0.77 -16.56
CA LEU A 112 -9.18 -0.92 -15.30
C LEU A 112 -10.01 -0.41 -14.11
N VAL A 113 -11.06 0.38 -14.34
CA VAL A 113 -12.02 0.73 -13.29
C VAL A 113 -13.05 -0.39 -13.16
N GLU A 114 -13.52 -0.93 -14.29
CA GLU A 114 -14.53 -1.99 -14.34
C GLU A 114 -14.08 -3.29 -13.67
N MET A 115 -12.83 -3.71 -13.87
CA MET A 115 -12.29 -4.91 -13.24
C MET A 115 -12.15 -4.78 -11.71
N GLN A 116 -12.24 -3.56 -11.18
CA GLN A 116 -12.01 -3.21 -9.80
C GLN A 116 -13.32 -2.92 -9.08
N LEU A 117 -14.47 -3.13 -9.73
CA LEU A 117 -15.79 -2.99 -9.10
C LEU A 117 -16.01 -3.96 -7.93
N HIS A 118 -15.18 -4.99 -7.80
CA HIS A 118 -15.18 -5.88 -6.63
C HIS A 118 -14.60 -5.21 -5.38
N LEU A 119 -13.85 -4.11 -5.53
CA LEU A 119 -13.31 -3.34 -4.42
C LEU A 119 -14.49 -2.64 -3.71
N ARG A 120 -14.90 -3.16 -2.55
CA ARG A 120 -16.11 -2.74 -1.83
C ARG A 120 -15.70 -1.81 -0.69
N TYR A 121 -16.18 -0.57 -0.71
CA TYR A 121 -15.98 0.41 0.37
C TYR A 121 -17.26 0.64 1.16
N SER A 122 -17.16 0.65 2.48
CA SER A 122 -18.08 1.28 3.42
C SER A 122 -17.27 2.12 4.42
N VAL A 123 -17.77 3.29 4.81
CA VAL A 123 -17.10 4.15 5.80
C VAL A 123 -17.49 3.66 7.19
N VAL A 124 -16.52 3.31 8.04
CA VAL A 124 -16.75 2.80 9.39
C VAL A 124 -15.95 3.62 10.39
N TYR A 125 -16.53 3.91 11.55
CA TYR A 125 -15.87 4.68 12.59
C TYR A 125 -14.97 3.77 13.46
N SER A 126 -13.69 4.09 13.54
CA SER A 126 -12.73 3.49 14.47
C SER A 126 -12.47 4.43 15.65
N PRO A 127 -12.65 3.99 16.91
CA PRO A 127 -12.35 4.81 18.10
C PRO A 127 -10.89 5.26 18.20
N TRP A 128 -9.97 4.54 17.56
CA TRP A 128 -8.52 4.80 17.61
C TRP A 128 -8.02 5.66 16.46
N TYR A 129 -8.74 5.66 15.33
CA TYR A 129 -8.28 6.25 14.07
C TYR A 129 -9.30 7.20 13.41
N GLY A 130 -10.51 7.36 13.97
CA GLY A 130 -11.59 8.15 13.39
C GLY A 130 -12.34 7.42 12.28
N TRP A 131 -12.97 8.16 11.37
CA TRP A 131 -13.64 7.57 10.20
C TRP A 131 -12.61 6.92 9.26
N ILE A 132 -12.77 5.64 9.00
CA ILE A 132 -11.91 4.84 8.12
C ILE A 132 -12.73 4.13 7.05
N LEU A 133 -12.12 3.81 5.92
CA LEU A 133 -12.72 2.94 4.91
C LEU A 133 -12.60 1.48 5.38
N ALA A 134 -13.72 0.74 5.41
CA ALA A 134 -13.78 -0.70 5.64
C ALA A 134 -14.58 -1.39 4.52
N THR A 135 -14.61 -2.71 4.50
CA THR A 135 -15.40 -3.49 3.53
C THR A 135 -16.78 -3.81 4.11
N GLU A 136 -17.82 -3.90 3.26
CA GLU A 136 -19.07 -4.54 3.69
C GLU A 136 -18.80 -6.05 3.86
N SER A 137 -19.24 -6.61 4.99
CA SER A 137 -19.15 -8.05 5.33
C SER A 137 -20.14 -8.90 4.54
#